data_AF-A0A7V5VU02-F1
#
_entry.id   AF-A0A7V5VU02-F1
#
_cell.length_a   1.000
_cell.length_b   1.000
_cell.length_c   1.000
_cell.angle_alpha   90.00
_cell.angle_beta   90.00
_cell.angle_gamma   90.00
#
_symmetry.space_group_name_H-M   'P 1'
#
loop_
_entity.id
_entity.type
_entity.pdbx_description
1 polymer ?
#
loop_
_entity_poly.entity_id
_entity_poly.type
_entity_poly.pdbx_seq_one_letter_code
_entity_poly.pdbx_strand_id
1 'polypeptide(L)'
;MRTVARQSNLLVVARESVSPEELRQRLREECRRQGLEFGLLFDAVEGGFTFTARTIPNAFNVMPLVVYKVYADGRPDELVRGVDLIGTPLTTFAHIVAASSEVGVFNGICGAESGNIPVSASSPSLLVSRIEVQKKAKSDERPPILPPPFVQSE
;
A
#
# COMPACT_ATOMS: atom_id res chain seq x y z
N MET A 1 18.90 -8.85 26.40
CA MET A 1 18.38 -8.64 25.02
C MET A 1 19.45 -9.10 24.05
N ARG A 2 19.11 -9.92 23.05
CA ARG A 2 20.06 -10.40 22.03
C ARG A 2 19.97 -9.48 20.81
N THR A 3 21.11 -9.08 20.26
CA THR A 3 21.16 -8.31 19.01
C THR A 3 20.80 -9.19 17.82
N VAL A 4 20.05 -8.64 16.87
CA VAL A 4 19.62 -9.32 15.64
C VAL A 4 19.84 -8.41 14.44
N ALA A 5 19.90 -8.97 13.23
CA ALA A 5 20.01 -8.17 12.01
C ALA A 5 18.71 -7.39 11.77
N ARG A 6 18.82 -6.10 11.44
CA ARG A 6 17.68 -5.19 11.29
C ARG A 6 17.82 -4.31 10.04
N GLN A 7 16.70 -3.81 9.55
CA GLN A 7 16.64 -2.80 8.49
C GLN A 7 17.07 -1.44 9.02
N SER A 8 17.60 -0.58 8.14
CA SER A 8 17.77 0.86 8.40
C SER A 8 17.02 1.66 7.35
N ASN A 9 17.63 1.85 6.17
CA ASN A 9 17.05 2.54 5.04
C ASN A 9 16.93 1.56 3.86
N LEU A 10 15.71 1.26 3.44
CA LEU A 10 15.45 0.47 2.24
C LEU A 10 15.33 1.40 1.02
N LEU A 11 16.06 1.09 -0.03
CA LEU A 11 16.05 1.88 -1.28
C LEU A 11 15.62 0.95 -2.41
N VAL A 12 14.54 1.32 -3.10
CA VAL A 12 14.10 0.65 -4.33
C VAL A 12 14.47 1.55 -5.50
N VAL A 13 15.28 1.01 -6.43
CA VAL A 13 15.73 1.72 -7.62
C VAL A 13 15.21 1.00 -8.85
N ALA A 14 14.48 1.72 -9.69
CA ALA A 14 14.04 1.23 -10.98
C ALA A 14 15.09 1.59 -12.05
N ARG A 15 15.48 0.61 -12.86
CA ARG A 15 16.36 0.85 -14.02
C ARG A 15 15.63 1.62 -15.12
N GLU A 16 14.35 1.32 -15.27
CA GLU A 16 13.45 1.91 -16.26
C GLU A 16 12.26 2.50 -15.52
N SER A 17 11.93 3.75 -15.84
CA SER A 17 10.90 4.51 -15.13
C SER A 17 10.11 5.39 -16.09
N VAL A 18 8.88 5.72 -15.71
CA VAL A 18 7.98 6.59 -16.45
C VAL A 18 7.44 7.71 -15.57
N SER A 19 6.86 8.76 -16.15
CA SER A 19 6.25 9.81 -15.32
C SER A 19 5.07 9.26 -14.51
N PRO A 20 4.69 9.91 -13.40
CA PRO A 20 3.49 9.52 -12.64
C PRO A 20 2.22 9.46 -13.48
N GLU A 21 2.05 10.40 -14.42
CA GLU A 21 0.91 10.46 -15.33
C GLU A 21 0.90 9.27 -16.29
N GLU A 22 2.06 8.92 -16.84
CA GLU A 22 2.20 7.75 -17.70
C GLU A 22 1.97 6.45 -16.90
N LEU A 23 2.47 6.35 -15.67
CA LEU A 23 2.24 5.19 -14.80
C LEU A 23 0.74 5.00 -14.53
N ARG A 24 0.02 6.09 -14.28
CA ARG A 24 -1.43 6.09 -14.07
C ARG A 24 -2.20 5.74 -15.35
N GLN A 25 -1.72 6.19 -16.51
CA GLN A 25 -2.29 5.79 -17.79
C GLN A 25 -2.09 4.28 -18.05
N ARG A 26 -0.89 3.76 -17.76
CA ARG A 26 -0.60 2.31 -17.84
C ARG A 26 -1.48 1.48 -16.91
N LEU A 27 -1.82 2.00 -15.71
CA LEU A 27 -2.81 1.36 -14.83
C LEU A 27 -4.17 1.23 -15.52
N ARG A 28 -4.66 2.29 -16.17
CA ARG A 28 -5.96 2.25 -16.89
C ARG A 28 -5.91 1.29 -18.08
N GLU A 29 -4.81 1.29 -18.83
CA GLU A 29 -4.60 0.38 -19.95
C GLU A 29 -4.57 -1.08 -19.49
N GLU A 30 -3.89 -1.36 -18.37
CA GLU A 30 -3.86 -2.68 -17.76
C GLU A 30 -5.26 -3.14 -17.32
N CYS A 31 -6.07 -2.24 -16.76
CA CYS A 31 -7.47 -2.52 -16.44
C CYS A 31 -8.28 -2.87 -17.69
N ARG A 32 -8.16 -2.07 -18.77
CA ARG A 32 -8.84 -2.35 -20.05
C ARG A 32 -8.40 -3.70 -20.62
N ARG A 33 -7.10 -4.00 -20.59
CA ARG A 33 -6.53 -5.27 -21.05
C ARG A 33 -7.09 -6.47 -20.29
N GLN A 34 -7.34 -6.32 -18.99
CA GLN A 34 -7.92 -7.35 -18.12
C GLN A 34 -9.46 -7.35 -18.12
N GLY A 35 -10.13 -6.41 -18.79
CA GLY A 35 -11.58 -6.26 -18.74
C GLY A 35 -12.11 -5.76 -17.39
N LEU A 36 -11.29 -5.06 -16.62
CA LEU A 36 -11.64 -4.48 -15.32
C LEU A 36 -12.16 -3.05 -15.47
N GLU A 37 -13.21 -2.70 -14.71
CA GLU A 37 -13.76 -1.35 -14.69
C GLU A 37 -12.78 -0.33 -14.08
N PHE A 38 -11.98 -0.77 -13.09
CA PHE A 38 -11.05 0.08 -12.38
C PHE A 38 -9.84 -0.70 -11.88
N GLY A 39 -8.77 0.04 -11.59
CA GLY A 39 -7.63 -0.41 -10.79
C GLY A 39 -7.62 0.28 -9.43
N LEU A 40 -6.76 -0.17 -8.53
CA LEU A 40 -6.59 0.46 -7.21
C LEU A 40 -5.29 1.25 -7.15
N LEU A 41 -5.39 2.48 -6.66
CA LEU A 41 -4.25 3.32 -6.30
C LEU A 41 -4.15 3.39 -4.79
N PHE A 42 -3.06 2.86 -4.23
CA PHE A 42 -2.72 2.95 -2.82
C PHE A 42 -1.79 4.15 -2.63
N ASP A 43 -2.34 5.27 -2.18
CA ASP A 43 -1.67 6.56 -2.16
C ASP A 43 -0.86 6.77 -0.88
N ALA A 44 -1.41 6.36 0.26
CA ALA A 44 -0.75 6.47 1.56
C ALA A 44 -0.93 5.20 2.38
N VAL A 45 0.10 4.85 3.15
CA VAL A 45 0.13 3.66 4.02
C VAL A 45 0.48 4.02 5.45
N GLU A 46 -0.15 3.32 6.39
CA GLU A 46 0.11 3.45 7.83
C GLU A 46 1.30 2.58 8.24
N GLY A 47 1.36 1.37 7.68
CA GLY A 47 2.34 0.37 8.02
C GLY A 47 1.95 -0.99 7.47
N GLY A 48 2.42 -2.04 8.13
CA GLY A 48 2.15 -3.41 7.73
C GLY A 48 2.93 -4.40 8.58
N PHE A 49 2.76 -5.68 8.27
CA PHE A 49 3.51 -6.75 8.88
C PHE A 49 3.82 -7.86 7.88
N THR A 50 4.85 -8.64 8.18
CA THR A 50 5.28 -9.78 7.38
C THR A 50 5.41 -11.01 8.24
N PHE A 51 5.03 -12.15 7.69
CA PHE A 51 5.31 -13.46 8.24
C PHE A 51 6.48 -14.05 7.47
N THR A 52 7.60 -14.28 8.16
CA THR A 52 8.85 -14.76 7.58
C THR A 52 9.36 -16.05 8.25
N ALA A 53 8.61 -16.58 9.21
CA ALA A 53 8.94 -17.83 9.89
C ALA A 53 8.84 -19.02 8.94
N ARG A 54 9.52 -20.13 9.30
CA ARG A 54 9.58 -21.35 8.48
C ARG A 54 8.37 -22.28 8.66
N THR A 55 7.55 -22.03 9.69
CA THR A 55 6.43 -22.90 10.09
C THR A 55 5.08 -22.43 9.55
N ILE A 56 5.00 -21.19 9.06
CA ILE A 56 3.81 -20.62 8.43
C ILE A 56 4.16 -20.08 7.05
N PRO A 57 3.23 -20.09 6.08
CA PRO A 57 3.46 -19.50 4.76
C PRO A 57 3.93 -18.05 4.86
N ASN A 58 4.89 -17.70 4.01
CA ASN A 58 5.40 -16.34 3.97
C ASN A 58 4.37 -15.45 3.28
N ALA A 59 3.91 -14.44 4.00
CA ALA A 59 2.89 -13.52 3.56
C ALA A 59 3.14 -12.14 4.14
N PHE A 60 2.51 -11.13 3.56
CA PHE A 60 2.54 -9.78 4.06
C PHE A 60 1.14 -9.15 4.03
N ASN A 61 0.96 -8.16 4.88
CA ASN A 61 -0.20 -7.29 4.90
C ASN A 61 0.30 -5.84 4.99
N VAL A 62 -0.20 -4.99 4.09
CA VAL A 62 0.00 -3.55 4.11
C VAL A 62 -1.34 -2.92 4.44
N MET A 63 -1.30 -1.99 5.39
CA MET A 63 -2.47 -1.27 5.89
C MET A 63 -2.48 0.15 5.29
N PRO A 64 -3.29 0.39 4.24
CA PRO A 64 -3.37 1.70 3.63
C PRO A 64 -4.25 2.67 4.43
N LEU A 65 -3.94 3.96 4.31
CA LEU A 65 -4.74 5.08 4.80
C LEU A 65 -5.66 5.63 3.70
N VAL A 66 -5.13 5.77 2.49
CA VAL A 66 -5.83 6.37 1.35
C VAL A 66 -5.73 5.43 0.15
N VAL A 67 -6.90 5.02 -0.35
CA VAL A 67 -7.02 4.15 -1.52
C VAL A 67 -8.07 4.70 -2.46
N TYR A 68 -7.78 4.73 -3.75
CA TYR A 68 -8.71 5.16 -4.79
C TYR A 68 -8.99 4.05 -5.78
N LYS A 69 -10.23 3.97 -6.28
CA LYS A 69 -10.50 3.37 -7.58
C LYS A 69 -10.08 4.35 -8.66
N VAL A 70 -9.21 3.90 -9.55
CA VAL A 70 -8.89 4.60 -10.79
C VAL A 70 -9.63 3.93 -11.91
N TYR A 71 -10.68 4.58 -12.40
CA TYR A 71 -11.53 4.02 -13.43
C TYR A 71 -10.81 3.98 -14.79
N ALA A 72 -10.99 2.86 -15.49
CA ALA A 72 -10.37 2.60 -16.79
C ALA A 72 -10.92 3.51 -17.90
N ASP A 73 -12.13 4.03 -17.76
CA ASP A 73 -12.76 4.96 -18.70
C ASP A 73 -12.37 6.44 -18.47
N GLY A 74 -11.65 6.73 -17.39
CA GLY A 74 -11.15 8.06 -17.07
C GLY A 74 -12.09 8.94 -16.25
N ARG A 75 -13.24 8.42 -15.78
CA ARG A 75 -14.09 9.16 -14.82
C ARG A 75 -13.34 9.44 -13.51
N PRO A 76 -13.79 10.41 -12.69
CA PRO A 76 -13.11 10.80 -11.46
C PRO A 76 -12.87 9.61 -10.51
N ASP A 77 -11.75 9.67 -9.80
CA ASP A 77 -11.39 8.64 -8.83
C ASP A 77 -12.39 8.61 -7.66
N GLU A 78 -12.62 7.40 -7.15
CA GLU A 78 -13.49 7.18 -6.00
C GLU A 78 -12.66 6.70 -4.80
N LEU A 79 -12.78 7.40 -3.67
CA LEU A 79 -12.13 6.99 -2.43
C LEU A 79 -12.76 5.70 -1.89
N VAL A 80 -11.91 4.70 -1.64
CA VAL A 80 -12.30 3.41 -1.05
C VAL A 80 -11.81 3.35 0.39
N ARG A 81 -12.66 2.81 1.26
CA ARG A 81 -12.32 2.56 2.66
C ARG A 81 -12.33 1.07 2.96
N GLY A 82 -11.57 0.68 3.99
CA GLY A 82 -11.66 -0.65 4.55
C GLY A 82 -11.05 -1.75 3.68
N VAL A 83 -9.92 -1.47 3.03
CA VAL A 83 -9.17 -2.46 2.24
C VAL A 83 -7.74 -2.54 2.73
N ASP A 84 -7.23 -3.77 2.86
CA ASP A 84 -5.82 -4.10 3.06
C ASP A 84 -5.27 -4.71 1.78
N LEU A 85 -3.97 -4.54 1.57
CA LEU A 85 -3.23 -5.16 0.50
C LEU A 85 -2.46 -6.35 1.07
N ILE A 86 -2.70 -7.54 0.52
CA ILE A 86 -2.12 -8.79 1.01
C ILE A 86 -1.48 -9.56 -0.14
N GLY A 87 -0.57 -10.47 0.19
CA GLY A 87 0.01 -11.34 -0.81
C GLY A 87 1.20 -12.14 -0.29
N THR A 88 1.83 -12.86 -1.20
CA THR A 88 3.13 -13.49 -0.94
C THR A 88 4.22 -12.67 -1.63
N PRO A 89 5.38 -12.43 -0.98
CA PRO A 89 6.36 -11.47 -1.50
C PRO A 89 6.85 -11.77 -2.93
N LEU A 90 7.18 -13.03 -3.23
CA LEU A 90 7.71 -13.42 -4.54
C LEU A 90 6.67 -13.27 -5.66
N THR A 91 5.40 -13.59 -5.40
CA THR A 91 4.32 -13.42 -6.38
C THR A 91 4.11 -11.93 -6.67
N THR A 92 4.07 -11.09 -5.64
CA THR A 92 3.92 -9.64 -5.82
C THR A 92 5.08 -9.06 -6.64
N PHE A 93 6.33 -9.45 -6.34
CA PHE A 93 7.48 -8.98 -7.12
C PHE A 93 7.44 -9.41 -8.58
N ALA A 94 6.98 -10.63 -8.88
CA ALA A 94 6.84 -11.12 -10.25
C ALA A 94 5.78 -10.36 -11.08
N HIS A 95 4.89 -9.61 -10.41
CA HIS A 95 3.84 -8.83 -11.05
C HIS A 95 4.11 -7.33 -11.10
N ILE A 96 5.29 -6.86 -10.69
CA ILE A 96 5.70 -5.46 -10.93
C ILE A 96 5.99 -5.29 -12.42
N VAL A 97 5.25 -4.41 -13.08
CA VAL A 97 5.33 -4.21 -14.55
C VAL A 97 5.80 -2.82 -14.95
N ALA A 98 5.75 -1.84 -14.04
CA ALA A 98 6.29 -0.50 -14.28
C ALA A 98 6.60 0.21 -12.95
N ALA A 99 7.44 1.23 -13.01
CA ALA A 99 7.78 2.09 -11.88
C ALA A 99 7.77 3.57 -12.30
N SER A 100 7.42 4.44 -11.35
CA SER A 100 7.48 5.90 -11.51
C SER A 100 8.93 6.39 -11.52
N SER A 101 9.18 7.54 -12.15
CA SER A 101 10.41 8.32 -12.03
C SER A 101 10.49 9.10 -10.72
N GLU A 102 9.35 9.29 -10.04
CA GLU A 102 9.29 9.95 -8.74
C GLU A 102 9.43 8.95 -7.60
N VAL A 103 10.24 9.31 -6.60
CA VAL A 103 10.49 8.50 -5.41
C VAL A 103 9.75 9.08 -4.21
N GLY A 104 8.91 8.27 -3.59
CA GLY A 104 8.31 8.55 -2.29
C GLY A 104 9.18 8.04 -1.15
N VAL A 105 9.07 8.68 0.03
CA VAL A 105 9.77 8.27 1.24
C VAL A 105 8.76 7.99 2.35
N PHE A 106 8.87 6.80 2.94
CA PHE A 106 8.16 6.39 4.14
C PHE A 106 9.15 6.34 5.31
N ASN A 107 8.80 6.98 6.42
CA ASN A 107 9.53 6.87 7.68
C ASN A 107 8.63 6.20 8.71
N GLY A 108 9.15 5.21 9.42
CA GLY A 108 8.36 4.44 10.35
C GLY A 108 9.18 3.76 11.43
N ILE A 109 8.48 2.99 12.27
CA ILE A 109 9.09 2.21 13.34
C ILE A 109 8.99 0.74 12.97
N CYS A 110 10.14 0.07 12.88
CA CYS A 110 10.21 -1.37 12.67
C CYS A 110 10.31 -2.07 14.03
N GLY A 111 9.37 -2.96 14.33
CA GLY A 111 9.40 -3.83 15.51
C GLY A 111 9.98 -5.21 15.19
N ALA A 112 10.79 -5.76 16.10
CA ALA A 112 11.23 -7.15 16.09
C ALA A 112 11.50 -7.64 17.52
N GLU A 113 11.97 -8.87 17.68
CA GLU A 113 12.33 -9.48 18.97
C GLU A 113 13.42 -8.71 19.73
N SER A 114 14.20 -7.88 19.03
CA SER A 114 15.21 -7.01 19.63
C SER A 114 14.69 -5.61 20.00
N GLY A 115 13.38 -5.35 19.85
CA GLY A 115 12.74 -4.06 20.12
C GLY A 115 12.41 -3.23 18.88
N ASN A 116 12.05 -1.98 19.09
CA ASN A 116 11.62 -1.02 18.06
C ASN A 116 12.79 -0.12 17.63
N ILE A 117 12.96 0.07 16.32
CA ILE A 117 13.96 1.00 15.76
C ILE A 117 13.33 1.88 14.67
N PRO A 118 13.80 3.13 14.50
CA PRO A 118 13.40 3.95 13.37
C PRO A 118 14.01 3.40 12.08
N VAL A 119 13.20 3.39 11.02
CA VAL A 119 13.59 2.96 9.67
C VAL A 119 13.03 3.93 8.64
N SER A 120 13.62 3.91 7.45
CA SER A 120 13.04 4.56 6.27
C SER A 120 12.96 3.58 5.09
N ALA A 121 12.03 3.84 4.19
CA ALA A 121 11.93 3.18 2.90
C ALA A 121 11.70 4.24 1.82
N SER A 122 12.53 4.25 0.79
CA SER A 122 12.36 5.11 -0.38
C SER A 122 12.12 4.23 -1.60
N SER A 123 11.02 4.47 -2.30
CA SER A 123 10.61 3.69 -3.46
C SER A 123 9.89 4.56 -4.48
N PRO A 124 10.06 4.30 -5.79
CA PRO A 124 9.10 4.80 -6.75
C PRO A 124 7.72 4.17 -6.53
N SER A 125 6.68 4.82 -7.03
CA SER A 125 5.37 4.17 -7.17
C SER A 125 5.51 2.99 -8.14
N LEU A 126 4.91 1.85 -7.80
CA LEU A 126 5.01 0.62 -8.56
C LEU A 126 3.63 0.27 -9.14
N LEU A 127 3.59 -0.06 -10.42
CA LEU A 127 2.42 -0.69 -11.04
C LEU A 127 2.55 -2.20 -10.91
N VAL A 128 1.60 -2.80 -10.18
CA VAL A 128 1.52 -4.25 -10.01
C VAL A 128 0.32 -4.77 -10.80
N SER A 129 0.55 -5.66 -11.77
CA SER A 129 -0.50 -6.16 -12.67
C SER A 129 -1.53 -7.03 -11.95
N ARG A 130 -1.13 -7.68 -10.86
CA ARG A 130 -1.97 -8.57 -10.06
C ARG A 130 -1.56 -8.53 -8.61
N ILE A 131 -2.51 -8.19 -7.74
CA ILE A 131 -2.32 -8.23 -6.29
C ILE A 131 -3.64 -8.51 -5.60
N GLU A 132 -3.58 -9.24 -4.49
CA GLU A 132 -4.74 -9.54 -3.67
C GLU A 132 -5.06 -8.40 -2.70
N VAL A 133 -6.36 -8.21 -2.46
CA VAL A 133 -6.87 -7.27 -1.47
C VAL A 133 -7.81 -7.98 -0.52
N GLN A 134 -7.82 -7.52 0.72
CA GLN A 134 -8.66 -8.06 1.79
C GLN A 134 -9.53 -6.94 2.36
N LYS A 135 -10.80 -7.23 2.68
CA LYS A 135 -11.62 -6.27 3.42
C LYS A 135 -11.10 -6.17 4.86
N LYS A 136 -10.85 -4.94 5.33
CA LYS A 136 -10.58 -4.68 6.75
C LYS A 136 -11.77 -5.16 7.58
N ALA A 137 -11.47 -5.68 8.78
CA ALA A 137 -12.51 -5.97 9.75
C ALA A 137 -13.32 -4.70 10.01
N LYS A 138 -14.65 -4.80 9.89
CA LYS A 138 -15.54 -3.70 10.21
C LYS A 138 -15.56 -3.54 11.72
N SER A 139 -15.27 -2.34 12.23
CA SER A 139 -15.53 -2.04 13.63
C SER A 139 -17.03 -1.96 13.86
N ASP A 140 -17.52 -2.67 14.87
CA ASP A 140 -18.88 -2.52 15.39
C ASP A 140 -18.98 -1.40 16.45
N GLU A 141 -17.89 -0.64 16.66
CA GLU A 141 -17.92 0.51 17.55
C GLU A 141 -18.91 1.54 17.05
N ARG A 142 -19.89 1.84 17.91
CA ARG A 142 -20.86 2.89 17.67
C ARG A 142 -20.13 4.23 17.74
N PRO A 143 -20.46 5.20 16.86
CA PRO A 143 -19.94 6.55 16.99
C PRO A 143 -20.26 7.10 18.40
N PRO A 144 -19.44 8.03 18.92
CA PRO A 144 -19.68 8.64 20.21
C PRO A 144 -21.13 9.16 20.30
N ILE A 145 -21.79 8.88 21.42
CA ILE A 145 -23.17 9.35 21.66
C ILE A 145 -23.22 10.87 21.72
N LEU A 146 -22.12 11.50 22.14
CA LEU A 146 -21.99 12.94 22.24
C LEU A 146 -21.52 13.54 20.91
N PRO A 147 -22.08 14.69 20.49
CA PRO A 147 -21.55 15.42 19.35
C PRO A 147 -20.11 15.87 19.61
N PRO A 148 -19.29 16.04 18.56
CA PRO A 148 -17.93 16.55 18.70
C PRO A 148 -17.95 17.94 19.38
N PRO A 149 -17.08 18.17 20.38
CA PRO A 149 -17.14 19.37 21.23
C PRO A 149 -16.87 20.70 20.52
N PHE A 150 -16.43 20.69 19.25
CA PHE A 150 -16.00 21.90 18.53
C PHE A 150 -16.76 22.18 17.22
N VAL A 151 -17.90 21.54 16.97
CA VAL A 151 -18.83 22.04 15.94
C VAL A 151 -19.86 22.91 16.63
N GLN A 152 -19.44 24.11 17.05
CA GLN A 152 -20.39 25.21 17.22
C GLN A 152 -20.75 25.67 15.81
N SER A 153 -21.96 25.30 15.39
CA SER A 153 -22.64 25.89 14.24
C SER A 153 -22.85 27.38 14.50
N GLU A 154 -22.26 28.23 13.66
CA GLU A 154 -22.88 29.51 13.31
C GLU A 154 -24.08 29.27 12.38
#